data_AF-A0A453FR41-F1
#
_entry.id   AF-A0A453FR41-F1
#
_cell.length_a   1.000
_cell.length_b   1.000
_cell.length_c   1.000
_cell.angle_alpha   90.00
_cell.angle_beta   90.00
_cell.angle_gamma   90.00
#
_symmetry.space_group_name_H-M   'P 1'
#
loop_
_entity.id
_entity.type
_entity.pdbx_description
1 polymer ?
#
loop_
_entity_poly.entity_id
_entity_poly.type
_entity_poly.pdbx_seq_one_letter_code
_entity_poly.pdbx_strand_id
1 'polypeptide(L)'
;RALECGDFWFPAQVYNREQDGHVGFLLSCYDAHLRYDRRTDTFTARYPPHGRKPAKEEEGVQWCRVRAAPLSTPAQDLHASGCLEDLRPGDHFEIQWRKNKDFPYGLVVRRRGSPGAVQRQRASLPLP
;
A
#
# COMPACT_ATOMS: atom_id res chain seq x y z
N ARG A 1 -14.83 14.03 -19.80
CA ARG A 1 -15.15 12.97 -20.80
C ARG A 1 -14.12 11.83 -20.82
N ALA A 2 -12.80 12.07 -20.78
CA ALA A 2 -11.79 10.99 -20.83
C ALA A 2 -11.82 9.96 -19.68
N LEU A 3 -12.19 10.39 -18.45
CA LEU A 3 -12.31 9.50 -17.29
C LEU A 3 -13.47 8.50 -17.42
N GLU A 4 -14.58 8.93 -18.04
CA GLU A 4 -15.79 8.11 -18.22
C GLU A 4 -15.72 7.19 -19.45
N CYS A 5 -14.85 7.50 -20.42
CA CYS A 5 -14.63 6.68 -21.62
C CYS A 5 -13.61 5.56 -21.40
N GLY A 6 -12.93 5.52 -20.25
CA GLY A 6 -11.88 4.53 -19.98
C GLY A 6 -10.60 4.74 -20.78
N ASP A 7 -10.37 5.92 -21.35
CA ASP A 7 -9.16 6.24 -22.13
C ASP A 7 -8.05 6.86 -21.28
N PHE A 8 -8.35 7.19 -20.01
CA PHE A 8 -7.43 7.88 -19.12
C PHE A 8 -6.92 6.96 -18.01
N TRP A 9 -5.60 6.93 -17.86
CA TRP A 9 -4.91 6.32 -16.72
C TRP A 9 -4.48 7.40 -15.74
N PHE A 10 -4.78 7.22 -14.46
CA PHE A 10 -4.38 8.16 -13.41
C PHE A 10 -3.66 7.46 -12.27
N PRO A 11 -2.70 8.14 -11.60
CA PRO A 11 -2.02 7.59 -10.45
C PRO A 11 -2.97 7.55 -9.25
N ALA A 12 -3.01 6.42 -8.57
CA ALA A 12 -3.73 6.22 -7.32
C ALA A 12 -3.07 5.09 -6.53
N GLN A 13 -3.61 4.78 -5.35
CA GLN A 13 -3.20 3.62 -4.58
C GLN A 13 -4.34 2.61 -4.46
N VAL A 14 -3.97 1.34 -4.47
CA VAL A 14 -4.91 0.22 -4.35
C VAL A 14 -4.60 -0.57 -3.09
N TYR A 15 -5.59 -0.72 -2.21
CA TYR A 15 -5.52 -1.59 -1.04
C TYR A 15 -5.37 -3.05 -1.46
N ASN A 16 -4.53 -3.81 -0.75
CA ASN A 16 -4.30 -5.22 -1.05
C ASN A 16 -5.57 -6.08 -0.82
N ARG A 17 -5.70 -7.23 -1.52
CA ARG A 17 -6.82 -8.16 -1.32
C ARG A 17 -6.62 -8.98 -0.05
N GLU A 18 -7.72 -9.34 0.61
CA GLU A 18 -7.77 -10.25 1.76
C GLU A 18 -7.51 -11.73 1.43
N GLN A 19 -7.33 -12.08 0.16
CA GLN A 19 -7.70 -13.39 -0.38
C GLN A 19 -6.81 -14.59 0.04
N ASP A 20 -5.67 -14.36 0.72
CA ASP A 20 -4.71 -15.43 1.09
C ASP A 20 -4.47 -15.60 2.61
N GLY A 21 -5.33 -15.05 3.48
CA GLY A 21 -5.22 -15.27 4.93
C GLY A 21 -3.97 -14.67 5.61
N HIS A 22 -3.17 -13.87 4.89
CA HIS A 22 -2.08 -13.07 5.44
C HIS A 22 -2.62 -11.75 6.03
N VAL A 23 -3.27 -11.86 7.18
CA VAL A 23 -3.95 -10.78 7.94
C VAL A 23 -3.05 -9.54 8.21
N GLY A 24 -1.72 -9.69 8.15
CA GLY A 24 -0.76 -8.61 8.44
C GLY A 24 -0.65 -7.48 7.40
N PHE A 25 -1.20 -7.65 6.18
CA PHE A 25 -1.08 -6.67 5.09
C PHE A 25 -2.42 -6.03 4.67
N LEU A 26 -3.48 -6.25 5.44
CA LEU A 26 -4.85 -5.78 5.15
C LEU A 26 -4.94 -4.27 4.91
N LEU A 27 -4.08 -3.50 5.58
CA LEU A 27 -4.03 -2.03 5.49
C LEU A 27 -2.86 -1.54 4.63
N SER A 28 -2.30 -2.42 3.80
CA SER A 28 -1.28 -2.05 2.84
C SER A 28 -1.92 -1.58 1.53
N CYS A 29 -1.35 -0.52 0.94
CA CYS A 29 -1.70 -0.09 -0.40
C CYS A 29 -0.45 0.09 -1.26
N TYR A 30 -0.62 -0.12 -2.57
CA TYR A 30 0.44 0.01 -3.56
C TYR A 30 0.05 1.05 -4.61
N ASP A 31 1.05 1.80 -5.08
CA ASP A 31 0.88 2.70 -6.20
C ASP A 31 0.50 1.91 -7.47
N ALA A 32 -0.51 2.40 -8.17
CA ALA A 32 -0.97 1.86 -9.43
C ALA A 32 -1.43 2.99 -10.35
N HIS A 33 -1.41 2.73 -11.65
CA HIS A 33 -2.21 3.50 -12.58
C HIS A 33 -3.59 2.86 -12.66
N LEU A 34 -4.65 3.65 -12.51
CA LEU A 34 -6.02 3.19 -12.60
C LEU A 34 -6.69 3.69 -13.87
N ARG A 35 -7.53 2.85 -14.45
CA ARG A 35 -8.43 3.17 -15.55
C ARG A 35 -9.83 2.75 -15.17
N TYR A 36 -10.78 3.67 -15.25
CA TYR A 36 -12.17 3.40 -14.91
C TYR A 36 -12.90 2.71 -16.07
N ASP A 37 -13.63 1.63 -15.78
CA ASP A 37 -14.55 0.98 -16.70
C ASP A 37 -15.99 1.24 -16.24
N ARG A 38 -16.65 2.16 -16.94
CA ARG A 38 -18.05 2.53 -16.68
C ARG A 38 -19.03 1.37 -16.87
N ARG A 39 -18.72 0.38 -17.71
CA ARG A 39 -19.63 -0.75 -17.99
C ARG A 39 -19.77 -1.66 -16.77
N THR A 40 -18.68 -1.83 -16.03
CA THR A 40 -18.62 -2.68 -14.84
C THR A 40 -18.67 -1.89 -13.53
N ASP A 41 -18.54 -0.57 -13.60
CA ASP A 41 -18.35 0.34 -12.47
C ASP A 41 -17.16 -0.06 -11.58
N THR A 42 -16.06 -0.43 -12.23
CA THR A 42 -14.81 -0.85 -11.57
C THR A 42 -13.58 -0.24 -12.23
N PHE A 43 -12.40 -0.52 -11.68
CA PHE A 43 -11.12 -0.10 -12.24
C PHE A 43 -10.29 -1.29 -12.73
N THR A 44 -9.52 -1.05 -13.78
CA THR A 44 -8.29 -1.79 -14.07
C THR A 44 -7.13 -1.09 -13.37
N ALA A 45 -6.38 -1.82 -12.54
CA ALA A 45 -5.16 -1.35 -11.92
C ALA A 45 -3.93 -1.93 -12.59
N ARG A 46 -2.98 -1.07 -12.99
CA ARG A 46 -1.67 -1.45 -13.52
C ARG A 46 -0.59 -1.10 -12.52
N TYR A 47 0.00 -2.13 -11.93
CA TYR A 47 1.08 -2.00 -10.97
C TYR A 47 2.42 -1.86 -11.69
N PRO A 48 3.36 -1.04 -11.16
CA PRO A 48 4.70 -0.95 -11.72
C PRO A 48 5.38 -2.32 -11.70
N PRO A 49 6.32 -2.58 -12.63
CA PRO A 49 7.11 -3.81 -12.61
C PRO A 49 7.88 -3.97 -11.28
N HIS A 50 8.14 -5.21 -10.89
CA HIS A 50 8.81 -5.54 -9.61
C HIS A 50 10.02 -6.44 -9.88
N GLY A 51 11.23 -5.90 -9.73
CA GLY A 51 12.46 -6.59 -10.09
C GLY A 51 12.41 -7.12 -11.53
N ARG A 52 12.46 -8.46 -11.69
CA ARG A 52 12.36 -9.14 -13.00
C ARG A 52 10.92 -9.46 -13.44
N LYS A 53 9.91 -9.17 -12.60
CA LYS A 53 8.51 -9.46 -12.93
C LYS A 53 7.93 -8.32 -13.76
N PRO A 54 7.20 -8.63 -14.85
CA PRO A 54 6.55 -7.61 -15.66
C PRO A 54 5.48 -6.87 -14.85
N ALA A 55 5.05 -5.71 -15.37
CA ALA A 55 3.91 -4.99 -14.84
C ALA A 55 2.69 -5.93 -14.76
N LYS A 56 2.00 -5.93 -13.62
CA LYS A 56 0.81 -6.75 -13.39
C LYS A 56 -0.42 -5.87 -13.56
N GLU A 57 -1.42 -6.38 -14.26
CA GLU A 57 -2.75 -5.77 -14.32
C GLU A 57 -3.74 -6.56 -13.45
N GLU A 58 -4.62 -5.83 -12.79
CA GLU A 58 -5.72 -6.36 -11.99
C GLU A 58 -7.02 -5.70 -12.44
N GLU A 59 -7.96 -6.50 -12.93
CA GLU A 59 -9.30 -6.05 -13.30
C GLU A 59 -10.28 -6.17 -12.13
N GLY A 60 -11.38 -5.41 -12.21
CA GLY A 60 -12.47 -5.48 -11.23
C GLY A 60 -12.14 -4.85 -9.88
N VAL A 61 -11.15 -3.94 -9.83
CA VAL A 61 -10.81 -3.22 -8.59
C VAL A 61 -11.99 -2.33 -8.21
N GLN A 62 -12.50 -2.52 -7.00
CA GLN A 62 -13.66 -1.81 -6.48
C GLN A 62 -13.28 -0.43 -5.94
N TRP A 63 -14.21 0.52 -5.99
CA TRP A 63 -14.05 1.87 -5.42
C TRP A 63 -13.54 1.87 -3.98
N CYS A 64 -14.03 0.95 -3.13
CA CYS A 64 -13.61 0.84 -1.74
C CYS A 64 -12.12 0.48 -1.55
N ARG A 65 -11.45 0.01 -2.60
CA ARG A 65 -10.02 -0.31 -2.59
C ARG A 65 -9.15 0.80 -3.18
N VAL A 66 -9.75 1.84 -3.76
CA VAL A 66 -9.02 2.94 -4.40
C VAL A 66 -8.91 4.10 -3.41
N ARG A 67 -7.72 4.68 -3.34
CA ARG A 67 -7.49 5.95 -2.63
C ARG A 67 -6.56 6.85 -3.43
N ALA A 68 -6.63 8.15 -3.17
CA ALA A 68 -5.61 9.08 -3.65
C ALA A 68 -4.27 8.77 -2.98
N ALA A 69 -3.18 8.92 -3.74
CA ALA A 69 -1.84 8.89 -3.16
C ALA A 69 -1.71 10.11 -2.22
N PRO A 70 -1.36 9.91 -0.93
CA PRO A 70 -1.23 11.02 0.02
C PRO A 70 -0.02 11.91 -0.30
N LEU A 71 0.95 11.37 -1.04
CA LEU A 71 2.19 12.02 -1.42
C LEU A 71 2.44 11.77 -2.92
N SER A 72 3.03 12.75 -3.59
CA SER A 72 3.49 12.60 -4.98
C SER A 72 4.88 11.92 -5.07
N THR A 73 5.36 11.33 -3.98
CA THR A 73 6.67 10.67 -3.94
C THR A 73 6.65 9.41 -4.82
N PRO A 74 7.62 9.23 -5.73
CA PRO A 74 7.71 8.01 -6.53
C PRO A 74 7.78 6.75 -5.68
N ALA A 75 7.17 5.66 -6.14
CA ALA A 75 7.13 4.38 -5.43
C ALA A 75 8.50 3.78 -5.07
N GLN A 76 9.60 4.26 -5.65
CA GLN A 76 10.96 3.79 -5.39
C GLN A 76 11.72 4.63 -4.36
N ASP A 77 11.20 5.81 -4.03
CA ASP A 77 11.88 6.78 -3.20
C ASP A 77 11.36 6.72 -1.77
N LEU A 78 12.30 6.66 -0.82
CA LEU A 78 11.97 6.72 0.60
C LEU A 78 11.56 8.14 0.96
N HIS A 79 10.32 8.32 1.43
CA HIS A 79 9.89 9.59 2.03
C HIS A 79 10.29 9.61 3.51
N ALA A 80 11.19 10.52 3.87
CA ALA A 80 11.54 10.80 5.26
C ALA A 80 10.67 11.96 5.78
N SER A 81 9.70 11.66 6.65
CA SER A 81 8.90 12.70 7.31
C SER A 81 9.60 13.25 8.55
N GLY A 82 9.48 14.56 8.77
CA GLY A 82 10.00 15.22 9.98
C GLY A 82 9.09 15.14 11.20
N CYS A 83 7.88 14.60 11.06
CA CYS A 83 6.82 14.62 12.08
C CYS A 83 6.83 13.40 13.03
N LEU A 84 7.90 12.61 13.03
CA LEU A 84 7.99 11.40 13.87
C LEU A 84 7.91 11.75 15.37
N GLU A 85 8.53 12.86 15.77
CA GLU A 85 8.56 13.33 17.16
C GLU A 85 7.19 13.85 17.63
N ASP A 86 6.32 14.24 16.70
CA ASP A 86 4.99 14.78 17.02
C ASP A 86 3.95 13.68 17.31
N LEU A 87 4.23 12.44 16.93
CA LEU A 87 3.29 11.32 17.09
C LEU A 87 3.06 10.99 18.56
N ARG A 88 1.82 10.81 18.97
CA ARG A 88 1.42 10.44 20.33
C ARG A 88 0.92 9.00 20.40
N PRO A 89 0.94 8.37 21.59
CA PRO A 89 0.28 7.08 21.77
C PRO A 89 -1.17 7.13 21.30
N GLY A 90 -1.56 6.17 20.46
CA GLY A 90 -2.89 6.08 19.88
C GLY A 90 -3.04 6.66 18.48
N ASP A 91 -2.08 7.47 18.02
CA ASP A 91 -2.10 8.07 16.68
C ASP A 91 -1.91 7.00 15.59
N HIS A 92 -2.53 7.25 14.43
CA HIS A 92 -2.34 6.45 13.23
C HIS A 92 -1.35 7.15 12.31
N PHE A 93 -0.44 6.37 11.74
CA PHE A 93 0.57 6.85 10.83
C PHE A 93 0.82 5.81 9.73
N GLU A 94 1.35 6.25 8.61
CA GLU A 94 1.68 5.39 7.49
C GLU A 94 3.19 5.20 7.42
N ILE A 95 3.62 3.96 7.21
CA ILE A 95 5.02 3.61 7.02
C ILE A 95 5.20 3.11 5.60
N GLN A 96 6.18 3.66 4.88
CA GLN A 96 6.66 3.06 3.65
C GLN A 96 7.39 1.75 3.96
N TRP A 97 6.91 0.66 3.38
CA TRP A 97 7.47 -0.68 3.58
C TRP A 97 7.70 -1.37 2.25
N ARG A 98 8.83 -2.07 2.12
CA ARG A 98 9.13 -2.94 0.99
C ARG A 98 9.81 -4.22 1.48
N LYS A 99 9.61 -5.30 0.74
CA LYS A 99 10.21 -6.60 1.06
C LYS A 99 11.73 -6.59 0.90
N ASN A 100 12.24 -6.00 -0.18
CA ASN A 100 13.66 -5.81 -0.46
C ASN A 100 13.85 -4.65 -1.47
N LYS A 101 15.09 -4.37 -1.89
CA LYS A 101 15.42 -3.24 -2.78
C LYS A 101 14.82 -3.33 -4.19
N ASP A 102 14.46 -4.53 -4.64
CA ASP A 102 13.87 -4.77 -5.98
C ASP A 102 12.36 -4.52 -6.01
N PHE A 103 11.74 -4.31 -4.84
CA PHE A 103 10.31 -4.01 -4.72
C PHE A 103 10.08 -2.52 -4.46
N PRO A 104 9.05 -1.92 -5.08
CA PRO A 104 8.61 -0.59 -4.70
C PRO A 104 8.09 -0.58 -3.26
N TYR A 105 8.10 0.60 -2.65
CA TYR A 105 7.44 0.81 -1.37
C TYR A 105 5.92 0.76 -1.54
N GLY A 106 5.26 0.07 -0.61
CA GLY A 106 3.84 0.27 -0.32
C GLY A 106 3.68 1.05 0.98
N LEU A 107 2.49 1.59 1.23
CA LEU A 107 2.16 2.22 2.51
C LEU A 107 1.44 1.23 3.40
N VAL A 108 1.84 1.13 4.66
CA VAL A 108 1.15 0.33 5.68
C VAL A 108 0.71 1.25 6.80
N VAL A 109 -0.59 1.26 7.10
CA VAL A 109 -1.11 1.98 8.26
C VAL A 109 -0.72 1.25 9.54
N ARG A 110 -0.16 2.00 10.49
CA ARG A 110 0.21 1.54 11.83
C ARG A 110 -0.40 2.48 12.86
N ARG A 111 -0.53 1.97 14.09
CA ARG A 111 -0.96 2.74 15.26
C ARG A 111 0.17 2.78 16.27
N ARG A 112 0.50 3.96 16.80
CA ARG A 112 1.55 4.12 17.81
C ARG A 112 1.07 3.50 19.12
N GLY A 113 1.76 2.46 19.58
CA GLY A 113 1.48 1.81 20.86
C GLY A 113 1.82 2.73 22.03
N SER A 114 1.16 2.50 23.17
CA SER A 114 1.56 3.13 24.43
C SER A 114 2.92 2.59 24.88
N PRO A 115 3.81 3.39 25.49
CA PRO A 115 5.16 2.99 25.89
C PRO A 115 5.26 1.77 26.82
N GLY A 116 4.14 1.22 27.33
CA GLY A 116 4.10 0.01 28.17
C GLY A 116 3.56 -1.26 27.51
N ALA A 117 3.16 -1.23 26.24
CA ALA A 117 2.50 -2.35 25.54
C ALA A 117 3.49 -3.28 24.80
N VAL A 118 4.75 -3.40 25.25
CA VAL A 118 5.67 -4.42 24.74
C VAL A 118 5.35 -5.73 25.46
N GLN A 119 4.39 -6.48 24.93
CA GLN A 119 4.28 -7.88 25.28
C GLN A 119 5.48 -8.58 24.64
N ARG A 120 6.50 -8.87 25.46
CA ARG A 120 7.67 -9.66 25.07
C ARG A 120 7.20 -11.05 24.63
N GLN A 121 6.89 -11.23 23.35
CA GLN A 121 7.01 -12.55 22.74
C GLN A 121 8.50 -12.86 22.67
N ARG A 122 9.03 -13.49 23.72
CA ARG A 122 10.27 -14.26 23.62
C ARG A 122 9.98 -15.38 22.60
N ALA A 123 10.41 -15.18 21.36
CA ALA A 123 10.63 -16.30 20.46
C ALA A 123 11.83 -17.07 21.03
N SER A 124 11.54 -18.14 21.75
CA SER A 124 12.53 -19.17 22.08
C SER A 124 12.91 -19.87 20.78
N LEU A 125 13.99 -19.44 20.14
CA LEU A 125 14.70 -20.25 19.15
C LEU A 125 15.80 -21.01 19.90
N PRO A 126 15.91 -22.35 19.74
CA PRO A 126 17.08 -23.06 20.23
C PRO A 126 18.28 -22.69 19.34
N LEU A 127 19.41 -22.39 19.98
CA LEU A 127 20.72 -22.27 19.35
C LEU A 127 21.28 -23.68 19.04
N PRO A 128 22.24 -23.80 18.10
CA PRO A 128 22.50 -25.02 17.32
C PRO A 128 22.97 -26.24 18.12
#